data_AF-A0A4R0MSG3-F1
#
_entry.id   AF-A0A4R0MSG3-F1
#
_cell.length_a   1.000
_cell.length_b   1.000
_cell.length_c   1.000
_cell.angle_alpha   90.00
_cell.angle_beta   90.00
_cell.angle_gamma   90.00
#
_symmetry.space_group_name_H-M   'P 1'
#
loop_
_entity.id
_entity.type
_entity.pdbx_description
1 polymer ?
#
loop_
_entity_poly.entity_id
_entity_poly.type
_entity_poly.pdbx_seq_one_letter_code
_entity_poly.pdbx_strand_id
1 'polypeptide(L)'
;MKTLKNHLILFDEECPMCRMYTNAFVSTGLLDEDGRAAYQELPTQACPMVDRQRAANEIALVNQETGEVTYGIDSLFKIFALIMPFFGPLFRFKPFVWLMSKVYAFIAYNRRVIVPPAKGESYQFQPTFKLHYRIVYLIFTWLVTAYVLSAYTGLMYGLLPAGHPYREYFVCGGQILFQGLVITFVNRDKIWEYLGNMMTISFAGALLLLPAMLLSAWFSLSPYFYLAWFMAVAGLMLLEHIRRSKLLKIGWTLTITWVLYRIAVLFIII
;
A
#
# COMPACT_ATOMS: atom_id res chain seq x y z
N MET A 1 5.16 27.85 -12.20
CA MET A 1 4.17 26.75 -12.10
C MET A 1 2.78 27.35 -11.94
N LYS A 2 1.73 26.73 -12.47
CA LYS A 2 0.35 27.21 -12.31
C LYS A 2 -0.24 26.62 -11.03
N THR A 3 -0.67 27.47 -10.10
CA THR A 3 -1.36 27.08 -8.86
C THR A 3 -2.86 26.95 -9.11
N LEU A 4 -3.48 25.89 -8.57
CA LEU A 4 -4.93 25.74 -8.56
C LEU A 4 -5.51 26.57 -7.41
N LYS A 5 -5.84 27.82 -7.70
CA LYS A 5 -6.38 28.75 -6.69
C LYS A 5 -7.79 28.37 -6.24
N ASN A 6 -8.14 28.71 -5.01
CA ASN A 6 -9.49 28.58 -4.45
C ASN A 6 -10.03 27.15 -4.49
N HIS A 7 -9.14 26.16 -4.35
CA HIS A 7 -9.50 24.76 -4.23
C HIS A 7 -9.05 24.21 -2.88
N LEU A 8 -9.95 23.50 -2.21
CA LEU A 8 -9.70 22.81 -0.95
C LEU A 8 -9.69 21.30 -1.17
N ILE A 9 -8.57 20.65 -0.87
CA ILE A 9 -8.50 19.20 -0.88
C ILE A 9 -8.77 18.63 0.52
N LEU A 10 -9.75 17.74 0.61
CA LEU A 10 -10.18 17.11 1.86
C LEU A 10 -9.63 15.71 2.00
N PHE A 11 -8.67 15.54 2.90
CA PHE A 11 -7.93 14.28 3.07
C PHE A 11 -8.19 13.64 4.44
N ASP A 12 -7.79 12.38 4.56
CA ASP A 12 -7.86 11.58 5.78
C ASP A 12 -6.64 11.85 6.67
N GLU A 13 -6.85 12.44 7.85
CA GLU A 13 -5.77 12.73 8.81
C GLU A 13 -5.08 11.46 9.34
N GLU A 14 -5.82 10.35 9.46
CA GLU A 14 -5.24 9.09 9.95
C GLU A 14 -4.39 8.40 8.87
N CYS A 15 -4.52 8.79 7.61
CA CYS A 15 -3.82 8.20 6.47
C CYS A 15 -2.48 8.92 6.23
N PRO A 16 -1.32 8.34 6.61
CA PRO A 16 -0.05 9.05 6.47
C PRO A 16 0.32 9.28 5.00
N MET A 17 -0.07 8.35 4.11
CA MET A 17 0.06 8.53 2.67
C MET A 17 -0.72 9.75 2.18
N CYS A 18 -1.95 9.93 2.66
CA CYS A 18 -2.84 11.02 2.29
C CYS A 18 -2.27 12.36 2.74
N ARG A 19 -1.77 12.42 3.98
CA ARG A 19 -1.05 13.59 4.49
C ARG A 19 0.18 13.92 3.65
N MET A 20 0.97 12.91 3.29
CA MET A 20 2.22 13.12 2.57
C MET A 20 2.00 13.74 1.18
N TYR A 21 1.13 13.16 0.35
CA TYR A 21 0.96 13.68 -1.01
C TYR A 21 0.17 15.00 -1.04
N THR A 22 -0.80 15.20 -0.14
CA THR A 22 -1.52 16.49 -0.08
C THR A 22 -0.63 17.60 0.45
N ASN A 23 0.29 17.29 1.37
CA ASN A 23 1.34 18.23 1.77
C ASN A 23 2.23 18.62 0.60
N ALA A 24 2.62 17.64 -0.23
CA ALA A 24 3.42 17.90 -1.42
C ALA A 24 2.71 18.84 -2.40
N PHE A 25 1.38 18.74 -2.56
CA PHE A 25 0.63 19.66 -3.42
C PHE A 25 0.73 21.12 -2.94
N VAL A 26 0.64 21.35 -1.64
CA VAL A 26 0.80 22.70 -1.07
C VAL A 26 2.26 23.15 -1.14
N SER A 27 3.20 22.33 -0.68
CA SER A 27 4.62 22.71 -0.61
C SER A 27 5.29 22.91 -1.97
N THR A 28 4.72 22.35 -3.04
CA THR A 28 5.18 22.56 -4.42
C THR A 28 4.41 23.68 -5.14
N GLY A 29 3.46 24.34 -4.46
CA GLY A 29 2.66 25.45 -5.00
C GLY A 29 1.60 25.02 -6.02
N LEU A 30 1.16 23.76 -5.99
CA LEU A 30 0.07 23.26 -6.84
C LEU A 30 -1.31 23.59 -6.28
N LEU A 31 -1.41 23.66 -4.94
CA LEU A 31 -2.55 24.19 -4.21
C LEU A 31 -2.08 25.41 -3.40
N ASP A 32 -3.03 26.24 -2.98
CA ASP A 32 -2.79 27.34 -2.05
C ASP A 32 -2.30 26.82 -0.69
N GLU A 33 -1.71 27.68 0.15
CA GLU A 33 -1.22 27.32 1.48
C GLU A 33 -2.32 26.71 2.37
N ASP A 34 -3.52 27.29 2.31
CA ASP A 34 -4.73 26.79 2.97
C ASP A 34 -5.53 25.80 2.10
N GLY A 35 -4.93 25.32 1.00
CA GLY A 35 -5.59 24.48 0.00
C GLY A 35 -5.83 23.03 0.42
N ARG A 36 -5.58 22.67 1.69
CA ARG A 36 -5.83 21.32 2.22
C ARG A 36 -6.44 21.37 3.63
N ALA A 37 -7.37 20.46 3.90
CA ALA A 37 -7.93 20.27 5.24
C ALA A 37 -8.23 18.79 5.52
N ALA A 38 -8.09 18.39 6.78
CA ALA A 38 -8.56 17.09 7.24
C ALA A 38 -10.10 17.10 7.30
N TYR A 39 -10.77 16.13 6.66
CA TYR A 39 -12.23 16.09 6.71
C TYR A 39 -12.77 15.82 8.12
N GLN A 40 -11.95 15.22 8.99
CA GLN A 40 -12.25 14.96 10.38
C GLN A 40 -12.36 16.24 11.22
N GLU A 41 -11.61 17.27 10.87
CA GLU A 41 -11.50 18.51 11.65
C GLU A 41 -12.49 19.57 11.18
N LEU A 42 -13.12 19.38 10.02
CA LEU A 42 -14.09 20.32 9.48
C LEU A 42 -15.39 20.31 10.29
N PRO A 43 -15.84 21.47 10.82
CA PRO A 43 -17.17 21.60 11.44
C PRO A 43 -18.25 21.06 10.49
N THR A 44 -19.29 20.42 11.01
CA THR A 44 -20.35 19.76 10.19
C THR A 44 -20.91 20.67 9.10
N GLN A 45 -20.99 21.96 9.38
CA GLN A 45 -21.51 23.02 8.51
C GLN A 45 -20.50 23.57 7.49
N ALA A 46 -19.21 23.28 7.62
CA ALA A 46 -18.14 23.97 6.90
C ALA A 46 -18.01 23.60 5.41
N CYS A 47 -18.75 22.60 4.90
CA CYS A 47 -18.77 22.20 3.49
C CYS A 47 -20.06 21.41 3.18
N PRO A 48 -21.24 22.05 3.04
CA PRO A 48 -22.51 21.34 2.84
C PRO A 48 -22.54 20.57 1.50
N MET A 49 -21.73 20.98 0.52
CA MET A 49 -21.65 20.37 -0.80
C MET A 49 -20.90 19.03 -0.80
N VAL A 50 -20.19 18.68 0.28
CA VAL A 50 -19.33 17.50 0.33
C VAL A 50 -20.04 16.35 1.01
N ASP A 51 -20.23 15.25 0.28
CA ASP A 51 -20.44 13.93 0.89
C ASP A 51 -19.17 13.50 1.64
N ARG A 52 -19.22 13.57 2.98
CA ARG A 52 -18.10 13.25 3.87
C ARG A 52 -17.75 11.76 3.88
N GLN A 53 -18.74 10.88 3.75
CA GLN A 53 -18.47 9.46 3.69
C GLN A 53 -17.79 9.09 2.38
N ARG A 54 -18.20 9.75 1.28
CA ARG A 54 -17.49 9.64 0.01
C ARG A 54 -16.10 10.25 0.09
N ALA A 55 -15.91 11.42 0.71
CA ALA A 55 -14.60 12.05 0.92
C ALA A 55 -13.64 11.15 1.72
N ALA A 56 -14.17 10.40 2.70
CA ALA A 56 -13.40 9.41 3.44
C ALA A 56 -13.01 8.21 2.56
N ASN A 57 -13.82 7.82 1.59
CA ASN A 57 -13.50 6.72 0.67
C ASN A 57 -12.60 7.16 -0.49
N GLU A 58 -12.84 8.35 -1.02
CA GLU A 58 -12.25 8.95 -2.21
C GLU A 58 -11.94 10.41 -1.88
N ILE A 59 -10.68 10.84 -1.97
CA ILE A 59 -10.28 12.22 -1.64
C ILE A 59 -11.16 13.23 -2.38
N ALA A 60 -11.66 14.25 -1.68
CA ALA A 60 -12.51 15.26 -2.31
C ALA A 60 -11.70 16.52 -2.61
N LEU A 61 -11.93 17.12 -3.78
CA LEU A 61 -11.40 18.43 -4.17
C LEU A 61 -12.58 19.36 -4.42
N VAL A 62 -12.69 20.39 -3.59
CA VAL A 62 -13.78 21.36 -3.59
C VAL A 62 -13.28 22.64 -4.24
N ASN A 63 -13.98 23.11 -5.25
CA ASN A 63 -13.82 24.47 -5.75
C ASN A 63 -14.63 25.41 -4.85
N GLN A 64 -13.95 26.32 -4.15
CA GLN A 64 -14.57 27.21 -3.17
C GLN A 64 -15.39 28.35 -3.82
N GLU A 65 -15.13 28.68 -5.10
CA GLU A 65 -15.87 29.72 -5.83
C GLU A 65 -17.20 29.20 -6.38
N THR A 66 -17.18 27.99 -6.95
CA THR A 66 -18.34 27.41 -7.66
C THR A 66 -19.12 26.41 -6.82
N GLY A 67 -18.53 25.90 -5.74
CA GLY A 67 -19.08 24.79 -4.96
C GLY A 67 -18.96 23.43 -5.65
N GLU A 68 -18.28 23.33 -6.80
CA GLU A 68 -18.06 22.06 -7.49
C GLU A 68 -17.19 21.13 -6.64
N VAL A 69 -17.65 19.89 -6.41
CA VAL A 69 -16.88 18.86 -5.72
C VAL A 69 -16.52 17.73 -6.68
N THR A 70 -15.23 17.48 -6.79
CA THR A 70 -14.70 16.28 -7.47
C THR A 70 -14.17 15.29 -6.46
N TYR A 71 -14.14 14.01 -6.84
CA TYR A 71 -13.75 12.92 -5.94
C TYR A 71 -12.72 12.00 -6.59
N GLY A 72 -11.88 11.40 -5.76
CA GLY A 72 -10.99 10.31 -6.13
C GLY A 72 -10.00 10.68 -7.23
N ILE A 73 -9.97 9.88 -8.29
CA ILE A 73 -9.03 10.08 -9.39
C ILE A 73 -9.30 11.36 -10.18
N ASP A 74 -10.57 11.80 -10.29
CA ASP A 74 -10.92 13.03 -10.99
C ASP A 74 -10.33 14.26 -10.29
N SER A 75 -10.34 14.26 -8.95
CA SER A 75 -9.67 15.27 -8.13
C SER A 75 -8.18 15.35 -8.43
N LEU A 76 -7.51 14.18 -8.47
CA LEU A 76 -6.07 14.11 -8.73
C LEU A 76 -5.74 14.53 -10.16
N PHE A 77 -6.55 14.13 -11.14
CA PHE A 77 -6.39 14.50 -12.54
C PHE A 77 -6.58 15.99 -12.79
N LYS A 78 -7.49 16.66 -12.07
CA LYS A 78 -7.59 18.13 -12.09
C LYS A 78 -6.29 18.80 -11.65
N ILE A 79 -5.67 18.31 -10.57
CA ILE A 79 -4.39 18.83 -10.07
C ILE A 79 -3.25 18.50 -11.04
N PHE A 80 -3.16 17.24 -11.49
CA PHE A 80 -2.08 16.80 -12.38
C PHE A 80 -2.13 17.44 -13.76
N ALA A 81 -3.31 17.80 -14.28
CA ALA A 81 -3.45 18.54 -15.52
C ALA A 81 -2.73 19.90 -15.49
N LEU A 82 -2.46 20.47 -14.30
CA LEU A 82 -1.68 21.71 -14.17
C LEU A 82 -0.17 21.48 -14.27
N ILE A 83 0.31 20.36 -13.73
CA ILE A 83 1.74 19.97 -13.78
C ILE A 83 2.09 19.47 -15.17
N MET A 84 1.18 18.69 -15.75
CA MET A 84 1.39 17.90 -16.95
C MET A 84 0.29 18.23 -17.98
N PRO A 85 0.23 19.48 -18.48
CA PRO A 85 -0.86 19.94 -19.36
C PRO A 85 -0.93 19.15 -20.67
N PHE A 86 0.20 18.62 -21.14
CA PHE A 86 0.27 17.74 -22.30
C PHE A 86 -0.61 16.48 -22.15
N PHE A 87 -0.74 15.95 -20.93
CA PHE A 87 -1.59 14.79 -20.63
C PHE A 87 -3.05 15.17 -20.31
N GLY A 88 -3.42 16.46 -20.39
CA GLY A 88 -4.78 16.92 -20.13
C GLY A 88 -5.88 16.18 -20.94
N PRO A 89 -5.70 15.92 -22.25
CA PRO A 89 -6.67 15.13 -23.02
C PRO A 89 -6.80 13.68 -22.52
N LEU A 90 -5.67 13.07 -22.12
CA LEU A 90 -5.66 11.71 -21.55
C LEU A 90 -6.44 11.65 -20.24
N PHE A 91 -6.27 12.64 -19.37
CA PHE A 91 -7.01 12.75 -18.10
C PHE A 91 -8.52 12.99 -18.26
N ARG A 92 -8.99 13.34 -19.46
CA ARG A 92 -10.41 13.48 -19.80
C ARG A 92 -10.95 12.29 -20.61
N PHE A 93 -10.07 11.41 -21.08
CA PHE A 93 -10.46 10.26 -21.89
C PHE A 93 -11.14 9.20 -21.01
N LYS A 94 -12.46 9.06 -21.16
CA LYS A 94 -13.32 8.24 -20.28
C LYS A 94 -12.80 6.82 -20.02
N PRO A 95 -12.32 6.05 -21.03
CA PRO A 95 -11.77 4.72 -20.77
C PRO A 95 -10.53 4.73 -19.87
N PHE A 96 -9.66 5.72 -20.03
CA PHE A 96 -8.47 5.89 -19.19
C PHE A 96 -8.86 6.28 -17.76
N VAL A 97 -9.76 7.25 -17.60
CA VAL A 97 -10.30 7.64 -16.28
C VAL A 97 -10.99 6.46 -15.60
N TRP A 98 -11.78 5.67 -16.34
CA TRP A 98 -12.40 4.47 -15.81
C TRP A 98 -11.36 3.46 -15.31
N LEU A 99 -10.33 3.15 -16.10
CA LEU A 99 -9.26 2.25 -15.69
C LEU A 99 -8.55 2.77 -14.42
N MET A 100 -8.21 4.05 -14.43
CA MET A 100 -7.49 4.67 -13.32
C MET A 100 -8.33 4.81 -12.06
N SER A 101 -9.66 4.92 -12.18
CA SER A 101 -10.57 4.86 -11.04
C SER A 101 -10.54 3.47 -10.36
N LYS A 102 -10.36 2.39 -11.12
CA LYS A 102 -10.19 1.03 -10.55
C LYS A 102 -8.87 0.89 -9.81
N VAL A 103 -7.77 1.39 -10.40
CA VAL A 103 -6.45 1.41 -9.74
C VAL A 103 -6.49 2.27 -8.48
N TYR A 104 -7.10 3.45 -8.57
CA TYR A 104 -7.31 4.33 -7.43
C TYR A 104 -8.07 3.62 -6.31
N ALA A 105 -9.22 3.02 -6.62
CA ALA A 105 -10.03 2.30 -5.64
C ALA A 105 -9.25 1.14 -5.01
N PHE A 106 -8.46 0.40 -5.80
CA PHE A 106 -7.59 -0.67 -5.31
C PHE A 106 -6.62 -0.18 -4.22
N ILE A 107 -5.99 0.99 -4.41
CA ILE A 107 -5.11 1.60 -3.42
C ILE A 107 -5.92 2.16 -2.25
N ALA A 108 -6.96 2.96 -2.53
CA ALA A 108 -7.75 3.67 -1.54
C ALA A 108 -8.40 2.73 -0.50
N TYR A 109 -8.96 1.60 -0.94
CA TYR A 109 -9.57 0.60 -0.03
C TYR A 109 -8.56 -0.26 0.72
N ASN A 110 -7.28 -0.26 0.30
CA ASN A 110 -6.19 -0.97 0.99
C ASN A 110 -5.22 -0.03 1.72
N ARG A 111 -5.42 1.29 1.67
CA ARG A 111 -4.48 2.29 2.22
C ARG A 111 -4.08 2.03 3.68
N ARG A 112 -5.02 1.55 4.50
CA ARG A 112 -4.80 1.22 5.92
C ARG A 112 -3.89 0.02 6.16
N VAL A 113 -3.83 -0.91 5.21
CA VAL A 113 -2.85 -2.01 5.27
C VAL A 113 -1.57 -1.68 4.51
N ILE A 114 -1.60 -0.78 3.54
CA ILE A 114 -0.39 -0.31 2.86
C ILE A 114 0.43 0.55 3.83
N VAL A 115 -0.19 1.58 4.41
CA VAL A 115 0.40 2.47 5.41
C VAL A 115 -0.56 2.56 6.60
N PRO A 116 -0.32 1.77 7.67
CA PRO A 116 -1.20 1.77 8.83
C PRO A 116 -1.15 3.12 9.57
N PRO A 117 -2.28 3.55 10.15
CA PRO A 117 -2.32 4.78 10.93
C PRO A 117 -1.46 4.67 12.19
N ALA A 118 -0.88 5.78 12.63
CA ALA A 118 -0.01 5.81 13.81
C ALA A 118 -0.79 5.73 15.14
N LYS A 119 -2.03 6.21 15.14
CA LYS A 119 -3.00 6.13 16.24
C LYS A 119 -4.29 5.55 15.68
N GLY A 120 -5.01 4.77 16.48
CA GLY A 120 -6.35 4.30 16.10
C GLY A 120 -7.36 5.01 16.97
N GLU A 121 -8.09 5.97 16.42
CA GLU A 121 -9.14 6.69 17.15
C GLU A 121 -10.42 6.89 16.32
N SER A 122 -11.51 7.06 17.06
CA SER A 122 -12.89 6.85 16.67
C SER A 122 -13.50 8.04 15.93
N TYR A 123 -12.91 8.46 14.81
CA TYR A 123 -13.55 9.45 13.96
C TYR A 123 -14.85 8.89 13.38
N GLN A 124 -15.87 9.76 13.27
CA GLN A 124 -17.20 9.39 12.78
C GLN A 124 -17.17 8.83 11.34
N PHE A 125 -16.32 9.39 10.49
CA PHE A 125 -16.18 8.99 9.09
C PHE A 125 -14.91 8.20 8.89
N GLN A 126 -15.07 6.91 8.63
CA GLN A 126 -13.98 5.98 8.36
C GLN A 126 -14.08 5.44 6.95
N PRO A 127 -12.95 5.19 6.27
CA PRO A 127 -12.97 4.49 4.99
C PRO A 127 -13.66 3.14 5.12
N THR A 128 -14.61 2.90 4.22
CA THR A 128 -15.39 1.68 4.17
C THR A 128 -14.50 0.50 3.78
N PHE A 129 -14.52 -0.56 4.60
CA PHE A 129 -13.85 -1.81 4.22
C PHE A 129 -14.62 -2.52 3.11
N LYS A 130 -13.91 -2.90 2.04
CA LYS A 130 -14.46 -3.68 0.93
C LYS A 130 -13.65 -4.96 0.71
N LEU A 131 -14.28 -6.10 1.02
CA LEU A 131 -13.62 -7.41 1.00
C LEU A 131 -13.05 -7.78 -0.37
N HIS A 132 -13.77 -7.51 -1.46
CA HIS A 132 -13.28 -7.85 -2.81
C HIS A 132 -11.97 -7.12 -3.15
N TYR A 133 -11.82 -5.83 -2.78
CA TYR A 133 -10.56 -5.12 -2.96
C TYR A 133 -9.43 -5.66 -2.08
N ARG A 134 -9.74 -6.17 -0.89
CA ARG A 134 -8.76 -6.85 -0.03
C ARG A 134 -8.29 -8.17 -0.64
N ILE A 135 -9.20 -8.98 -1.18
CA ILE A 135 -8.86 -10.24 -1.83
C ILE A 135 -7.99 -9.99 -3.06
N VAL A 136 -8.38 -9.05 -3.94
CA VAL A 136 -7.57 -8.69 -5.12
C VAL A 136 -6.19 -8.19 -4.69
N TYR A 137 -6.09 -7.42 -3.59
CA TYR A 137 -4.81 -6.96 -3.05
C TYR A 137 -3.93 -8.11 -2.56
N LEU A 138 -4.49 -9.07 -1.82
CA LEU A 138 -3.74 -10.25 -1.35
C LEU A 138 -3.23 -11.09 -2.53
N ILE A 139 -4.08 -11.33 -3.54
CA ILE A 139 -3.68 -12.08 -4.74
C ILE A 139 -2.59 -11.33 -5.51
N PHE A 140 -2.77 -10.04 -5.77
CA PHE A 140 -1.80 -9.23 -6.50
C PHE A 140 -0.44 -9.22 -5.80
N THR A 141 -0.42 -8.88 -4.51
CA THR A 141 0.82 -8.82 -3.73
C THR A 141 1.48 -10.19 -3.60
N TRP A 142 0.69 -11.28 -3.49
CA TRP A 142 1.22 -12.64 -3.49
C TRP A 142 1.93 -12.99 -4.79
N LEU A 143 1.27 -12.80 -5.93
CA LEU A 143 1.81 -13.15 -7.23
C LEU A 143 3.08 -12.35 -7.54
N VAL A 144 3.08 -11.04 -7.29
CA VAL A 144 4.26 -10.21 -7.54
C VAL A 144 5.41 -10.57 -6.59
N THR A 145 5.13 -10.79 -5.31
CA THR A 145 6.15 -11.20 -4.33
C THR A 145 6.78 -12.53 -4.73
N ALA A 146 5.97 -13.53 -5.09
CA ALA A 146 6.44 -14.84 -5.52
C ALA A 146 7.25 -14.79 -6.82
N TYR A 147 6.81 -13.97 -7.78
CA TYR A 147 7.54 -13.75 -9.04
C TYR A 147 8.93 -13.15 -8.79
N VAL A 148 8.99 -12.05 -8.04
CA VAL A 148 10.26 -11.38 -7.72
C VAL A 148 11.18 -12.31 -6.93
N LEU A 149 10.65 -13.04 -5.94
CA LEU A 149 11.45 -13.98 -5.15
C LEU A 149 11.98 -15.13 -6.02
N SER A 150 11.17 -15.66 -6.95
CA SER A 150 11.60 -16.70 -7.88
C SER A 150 12.77 -16.22 -8.73
N ALA A 151 12.66 -15.03 -9.32
CA ALA A 151 13.74 -14.43 -10.10
C ALA A 151 14.98 -14.12 -9.25
N TYR A 152 14.80 -13.64 -8.03
CA TYR A 152 15.89 -13.33 -7.10
C TYR A 152 16.67 -14.57 -6.68
N THR A 153 15.99 -15.70 -6.44
CA THR A 153 16.64 -16.94 -5.98
C THR A 153 17.66 -17.48 -7.00
N GLY A 154 17.47 -17.21 -8.29
CA GLY A 154 18.45 -17.55 -9.33
C GLY A 154 19.80 -16.84 -9.17
N LEU A 155 19.84 -15.68 -8.51
CA LEU A 155 21.07 -14.93 -8.23
C LEU A 155 21.88 -15.53 -7.07
N MET A 156 21.25 -16.39 -6.26
CA MET A 156 21.89 -17.12 -5.15
C MET A 156 22.29 -18.55 -5.56
N TYR A 157 22.64 -18.74 -6.83
CA TYR A 157 23.03 -20.04 -7.38
C TYR A 157 24.16 -20.69 -6.56
N GLY A 158 24.01 -21.99 -6.28
CA GLY A 158 24.97 -22.77 -5.49
C GLY A 158 24.80 -22.66 -3.96
N LEU A 159 23.98 -21.73 -3.46
CA LEU A 159 23.67 -21.60 -2.03
C LEU A 159 22.33 -22.25 -1.65
N LEU A 160 21.40 -22.36 -2.60
CA LEU A 160 20.11 -23.03 -2.43
C LEU A 160 19.93 -24.09 -3.51
N PRO A 161 19.27 -25.22 -3.21
CA PRO A 161 18.91 -26.19 -4.23
C PRO A 161 18.05 -25.55 -5.33
N ALA A 162 18.27 -25.99 -6.57
CA ALA A 162 17.44 -25.58 -7.70
C ALA A 162 15.98 -26.00 -7.42
N GLY A 163 15.09 -25.01 -7.38
CA GLY A 163 13.67 -25.22 -7.08
C GLY A 163 12.81 -25.33 -8.33
N HIS A 164 11.63 -25.93 -8.19
CA HIS A 164 10.60 -25.85 -9.21
C HIS A 164 10.20 -24.37 -9.45
N PRO A 165 9.85 -23.95 -10.70
CA PRO A 165 9.39 -22.58 -10.99
C PRO A 165 8.23 -22.05 -10.14
N TYR A 166 7.46 -22.96 -9.52
CA TYR A 166 6.32 -22.63 -8.65
C TYR A 166 6.64 -22.68 -7.15
N ARG A 167 7.89 -22.98 -6.76
CA ARG A 167 8.28 -23.13 -5.34
C ARG A 167 7.90 -21.91 -4.53
N GLU A 168 8.30 -20.71 -4.95
CA GLU A 168 8.03 -19.49 -4.20
C GLU A 168 6.54 -19.11 -4.17
N TYR A 169 5.78 -19.51 -5.19
CA TYR A 169 4.33 -19.34 -5.22
C TYR A 169 3.67 -20.18 -4.12
N PHE A 170 4.03 -21.46 -4.00
CA PHE A 170 3.53 -22.33 -2.93
C PHE A 170 4.01 -21.88 -1.56
N VAL A 171 5.28 -21.47 -1.43
CA VAL A 171 5.82 -20.99 -0.15
C VAL A 171 5.09 -19.73 0.31
N CYS A 172 4.92 -18.72 -0.54
CA CYS A 172 4.21 -17.50 -0.17
C CYS A 172 2.70 -17.73 0.00
N GLY A 173 2.09 -18.55 -0.85
CA GLY A 173 0.65 -18.87 -0.75
C GLY A 173 0.33 -19.66 0.51
N GLY A 174 1.15 -20.67 0.81
CA GLY A 174 1.07 -21.44 2.05
C GLY A 174 1.26 -20.56 3.28
N GLN A 175 2.14 -19.54 3.24
CA GLN A 175 2.30 -18.59 4.35
C GLN A 175 1.00 -17.81 4.58
N ILE A 176 0.32 -17.36 3.52
CA ILE A 176 -0.96 -16.65 3.64
C ILE A 176 -2.03 -17.55 4.26
N LEU A 177 -2.14 -18.80 3.80
CA LEU A 177 -3.13 -19.76 4.32
C LEU A 177 -2.84 -20.13 5.78
N PHE A 178 -1.59 -20.46 6.09
CA PHE A 178 -1.15 -20.82 7.44
C PHE A 178 -1.37 -19.67 8.42
N GLN A 179 -0.94 -18.47 8.05
CA GLN A 179 -1.11 -17.29 8.88
C GLN A 179 -2.58 -16.88 9.02
N GLY A 180 -3.39 -17.06 7.97
CA GLY A 180 -4.84 -16.90 7.99
C GLY A 180 -5.53 -17.84 8.99
N LEU A 181 -5.08 -19.10 9.04
CA LEU A 181 -5.55 -20.07 10.02
C LEU A 181 -5.15 -19.66 11.44
N VAL A 182 -3.88 -19.30 11.67
CA VAL A 182 -3.39 -18.88 13.00
C VAL A 182 -4.17 -17.66 13.52
N ILE A 183 -4.35 -16.62 12.70
CA ILE A 183 -5.08 -15.42 13.15
C ILE A 183 -6.56 -15.72 13.43
N THR A 184 -7.15 -16.74 12.78
CA THR A 184 -8.52 -17.19 13.08
C THR A 184 -8.65 -17.77 14.49
N PHE A 185 -7.57 -18.30 15.08
CA PHE A 185 -7.54 -18.75 16.46
C PHE A 185 -7.13 -17.65 17.45
N VAL A 186 -6.32 -16.68 17.01
CA VAL A 186 -5.84 -15.58 17.87
C VAL A 186 -6.83 -14.43 17.97
N ASN A 187 -7.32 -13.92 16.84
CA ASN A 187 -8.28 -12.82 16.77
C ASN A 187 -9.01 -12.79 15.41
N ARG A 188 -10.22 -13.35 15.35
CA ARG A 188 -11.01 -13.47 14.12
C ARG A 188 -11.39 -12.14 13.48
N ASP A 189 -11.58 -11.10 14.29
CA ASP A 189 -12.01 -9.79 13.79
C ASP A 189 -10.90 -9.09 12.99
N LYS A 190 -9.64 -9.46 13.24
CA LYS A 190 -8.46 -8.85 12.63
C LYS A 190 -7.87 -9.63 11.46
N ILE A 191 -8.51 -10.72 11.00
CA ILE A 191 -7.99 -11.60 9.93
C ILE A 191 -7.56 -10.77 8.71
N TRP A 192 -8.48 -9.96 8.18
CA TRP A 192 -8.25 -9.23 6.93
C TRP A 192 -7.22 -8.12 7.11
N GLU A 193 -7.26 -7.39 8.22
CA GLU A 193 -6.29 -6.35 8.56
C GLU A 193 -4.89 -6.92 8.68
N TYR A 194 -4.75 -8.03 9.40
CA TYR A 194 -3.47 -8.70 9.60
C TYR A 194 -2.91 -9.25 8.28
N LEU A 195 -3.70 -10.03 7.53
CA LEU A 195 -3.25 -10.59 6.25
C LEU A 195 -2.84 -9.50 5.27
N GLY A 196 -3.59 -8.40 5.20
CA GLY A 196 -3.22 -7.25 4.37
C GLY A 196 -1.91 -6.61 4.82
N ASN A 197 -1.68 -6.43 6.12
CA ASN A 197 -0.43 -5.89 6.65
C ASN A 197 0.75 -6.83 6.36
N MET A 198 0.60 -8.12 6.62
CA MET A 198 1.63 -9.14 6.36
C MET A 198 2.02 -9.19 4.88
N MET A 199 1.04 -9.14 3.97
CA MET A 199 1.31 -9.13 2.55
C MET A 199 1.90 -7.82 2.05
N THR A 200 1.55 -6.69 2.68
CA THR A 200 2.21 -5.41 2.40
C THR A 200 3.69 -5.46 2.76
N ILE A 201 4.04 -6.04 3.92
CA ILE A 201 5.44 -6.23 4.33
C ILE A 201 6.18 -7.10 3.30
N SER A 202 5.56 -8.22 2.90
CA SER A 202 6.14 -9.15 1.93
C SER A 202 6.35 -8.49 0.56
N PHE A 203 5.37 -7.72 0.11
CA PHE A 203 5.44 -6.97 -1.13
C PHE A 203 6.51 -5.87 -1.07
N ALA A 204 6.57 -5.08 0.01
CA ALA A 204 7.62 -4.08 0.20
C ALA A 204 9.02 -4.72 0.22
N GLY A 205 9.17 -5.85 0.89
CA GLY A 205 10.39 -6.65 0.86
C GLY A 205 10.78 -7.06 -0.56
N ALA A 206 9.84 -7.59 -1.35
CA ALA A 206 10.10 -7.91 -2.76
C ALA A 206 10.54 -6.69 -3.56
N LEU A 207 9.90 -5.53 -3.38
CA LEU A 207 10.33 -4.29 -4.04
C LEU A 207 11.76 -3.88 -3.65
N LEU A 208 12.17 -4.09 -2.39
CA LEU A 208 13.54 -3.83 -1.91
C LEU A 208 14.57 -4.82 -2.45
N LEU A 209 14.16 -5.94 -3.04
CA LEU A 209 15.06 -6.86 -3.75
C LEU A 209 15.36 -6.39 -5.17
N LEU A 210 14.46 -5.62 -5.80
CA LEU A 210 14.60 -5.16 -7.19
C LEU A 210 15.89 -4.37 -7.46
N PRO A 211 16.37 -3.46 -6.58
CA PRO A 211 17.63 -2.76 -6.82
C PRO A 211 18.82 -3.70 -6.97
N ALA A 212 18.92 -4.73 -6.13
CA ALA A 212 19.99 -5.73 -6.25
C ALA A 212 19.85 -6.58 -7.52
N MET A 213 18.63 -6.88 -7.95
CA MET A 213 18.39 -7.52 -9.27
C MET A 213 18.76 -6.62 -10.43
N LEU A 214 18.51 -5.31 -10.34
CA LEU A 214 18.90 -4.37 -11.40
C LEU A 214 20.42 -4.27 -11.49
N LEU A 215 21.11 -4.25 -10.35
CA LEU A 215 22.57 -4.28 -10.30
C LEU A 215 23.15 -5.55 -10.92
N SER A 216 22.49 -6.71 -10.80
CA SER A 216 22.97 -7.96 -11.39
C SER A 216 23.01 -7.95 -12.92
N ALA A 217 22.19 -7.11 -13.57
CA ALA A 217 22.21 -6.96 -15.02
C ALA A 217 23.45 -6.21 -15.53
N TRP A 218 24.16 -5.49 -14.65
CA TRP A 218 25.30 -4.63 -15.01
C TRP A 218 26.61 -5.16 -14.39
N PHE A 219 26.52 -5.85 -13.26
CA PHE A 219 27.65 -6.36 -12.49
C PHE A 219 27.47 -7.83 -12.13
N SER A 220 28.52 -8.63 -12.31
CA SER A 220 28.56 -10.02 -11.83
C SER A 220 29.02 -10.05 -10.37
N LEU A 221 28.07 -9.98 -9.44
CA LEU A 221 28.35 -10.04 -8.00
C LEU A 221 28.32 -11.49 -7.49
N SER A 222 28.99 -11.74 -6.37
CA SER A 222 29.02 -13.06 -5.72
C SER A 222 27.63 -13.46 -5.20
N PRO A 223 27.24 -14.76 -5.25
CA PRO A 223 26.01 -15.26 -4.62
C PRO A 223 25.86 -14.87 -3.15
N TYR A 224 26.98 -14.73 -2.42
CA TYR A 224 26.98 -14.29 -1.01
C TYR A 224 26.53 -12.84 -0.83
N PHE A 225 26.75 -11.97 -1.81
CA PHE A 225 26.22 -10.60 -1.78
C PHE A 225 24.69 -10.61 -1.83
N TYR A 226 24.11 -11.39 -2.74
CA TYR A 226 22.65 -11.52 -2.85
C TYR A 226 22.04 -12.18 -1.61
N LEU A 227 22.72 -13.16 -1.02
CA LEU A 227 22.31 -13.72 0.27
C LEU A 227 22.32 -12.66 1.39
N ALA A 228 23.40 -11.88 1.51
CA ALA A 228 23.49 -10.84 2.52
C ALA A 228 22.41 -9.76 2.34
N TRP A 229 22.16 -9.35 1.09
CA TRP A 229 21.08 -8.41 0.76
C TRP A 229 19.70 -8.98 1.10
N PHE A 230 19.44 -10.24 0.75
CA PHE A 230 18.20 -10.93 1.12
C PHE A 230 18.01 -10.97 2.64
N MET A 231 19.05 -11.31 3.39
CA MET A 231 18.99 -11.36 4.87
C MET A 231 18.75 -9.98 5.48
N ALA A 232 19.34 -8.92 4.94
CA ALA A 232 19.08 -7.56 5.36
C ALA A 232 17.61 -7.16 5.14
N VAL A 233 17.06 -7.46 3.94
CA VAL A 233 15.65 -7.22 3.62
C VAL A 233 14.72 -8.05 4.52
N ALA A 234 15.02 -9.33 4.73
CA ALA A 234 14.25 -10.19 5.63
C ALA A 234 14.26 -9.69 7.08
N GLY A 235 15.40 -9.16 7.55
CA GLY A 235 15.51 -8.50 8.86
C GLY A 235 14.62 -7.26 8.97
N LEU A 236 14.64 -6.38 7.97
CA LEU A 236 13.76 -5.21 7.92
C LEU A 236 12.27 -5.60 7.89
N MET A 237 11.93 -6.64 7.12
CA MET A 237 10.58 -7.19 7.08
C MET A 237 10.12 -7.70 8.45
N LEU A 238 10.99 -8.40 9.19
CA LEU A 238 10.68 -8.90 10.53
C LEU A 238 10.44 -7.74 11.51
N LEU A 239 11.30 -6.71 11.50
CA LEU A 239 11.12 -5.53 12.34
C LEU A 239 9.80 -4.80 12.04
N GLU A 240 9.44 -4.67 10.75
CA GLU A 240 8.18 -4.06 10.36
C GLU A 240 6.97 -4.95 10.73
N HIS A 241 7.10 -6.27 10.65
CA HIS A 241 6.07 -7.22 11.12
C HIS A 241 5.79 -7.07 12.61
N ILE A 242 6.85 -6.96 13.42
CA ILE A 242 6.73 -6.70 14.86
C ILE A 242 6.03 -5.36 15.11
N ARG A 243 6.46 -4.29 14.43
CA ARG A 243 5.86 -2.95 14.56
C ARG A 243 4.36 -2.98 14.23
N ARG A 244 3.99 -3.59 13.11
CA ARG A 244 2.58 -3.66 12.66
C ARG A 244 1.73 -4.58 13.54
N SER A 245 2.28 -5.69 14.03
CA SER A 245 1.59 -6.56 14.98
C SER A 245 1.32 -5.84 16.32
N LYS A 246 2.25 -4.98 16.76
CA LYS A 246 2.04 -4.09 17.91
C LYS A 246 0.95 -3.05 17.65
N LEU A 247 0.93 -2.41 16.48
CA LEU A 247 -0.13 -1.47 16.10
C LEU A 247 -1.51 -2.15 16.06
N LEU A 248 -1.58 -3.38 15.55
CA LEU A 248 -2.80 -4.18 15.53
C LEU A 248 -3.17 -4.77 16.89
N LYS A 249 -2.34 -4.65 17.93
CA LYS A 249 -2.58 -5.24 19.26
C LYS A 249 -2.89 -6.75 19.21
N ILE A 250 -2.15 -7.51 18.41
CA ILE A 250 -2.33 -8.98 18.24
C ILE A 250 -1.21 -9.82 18.90
N GLY A 251 -0.30 -9.17 19.63
CA GLY A 251 0.81 -9.82 20.33
C GLY A 251 1.89 -10.38 19.39
N TRP A 252 2.70 -11.30 19.91
CA TRP A 252 3.87 -11.86 19.22
C TRP A 252 3.59 -13.19 18.50
N THR A 253 2.46 -13.84 18.78
CA THR A 253 2.12 -15.18 18.26
C THR A 253 2.22 -15.24 16.74
N LEU A 254 1.73 -14.20 16.06
CA LEU A 254 1.71 -14.14 14.59
C LEU A 254 3.13 -13.94 14.04
N THR A 255 3.97 -13.16 14.70
CA THR A 255 5.39 -13.00 14.32
C THR A 255 6.16 -14.31 14.52
N ILE A 256 5.98 -14.98 15.66
CA ILE A 256 6.65 -16.25 15.96
C ILE A 256 6.26 -17.31 14.93
N THR A 257 4.95 -17.50 14.71
CA THR A 257 4.46 -18.48 13.72
C THR A 257 4.87 -18.12 12.30
N TRP A 258 4.99 -16.83 11.95
CA TRP A 258 5.45 -16.38 10.63
C TRP A 258 6.90 -16.79 10.38
N VAL A 259 7.78 -16.62 11.37
CA VAL A 259 9.18 -17.07 11.32
C VAL A 259 9.27 -18.60 11.32
N LEU A 260 8.52 -19.28 12.19
CA LEU A 260 8.53 -20.74 12.27
C LEU A 260 8.12 -21.39 10.95
N TYR A 261 7.11 -20.85 10.26
CA TYR A 261 6.75 -21.32 8.92
C TYR A 261 7.92 -21.24 7.95
N ARG A 262 8.65 -20.11 7.93
CA ARG A 262 9.80 -19.91 7.03
C ARG A 262 10.95 -20.85 7.35
N ILE A 263 11.23 -21.08 8.64
CA ILE A 263 12.25 -22.05 9.08
C ILE A 263 11.85 -23.48 8.70
N ALA A 264 10.60 -23.87 8.95
CA ALA A 264 10.10 -25.20 8.60
C ALA A 264 10.18 -25.46 7.08
N VAL A 265 9.76 -24.49 6.27
CA VAL A 265 9.88 -24.57 4.81
C VAL A 265 11.35 -24.65 4.37
N LEU A 266 12.25 -23.90 5.00
CA LEU A 266 13.68 -23.97 4.67
C LEU A 266 14.25 -25.37 4.91
N PHE A 267 13.88 -26.02 6.02
CA PHE A 267 14.27 -27.42 6.30
C PHE A 267 13.69 -28.43 5.32
N ILE A 268 12.57 -28.13 4.66
CA ILE A 268 11.98 -28.99 3.64
C ILE A 268 12.66 -28.78 2.27
N ILE A 269 13.21 -27.59 2.03
CA ILE A 269 13.83 -27.22 0.75
C ILE A 269 15.30 -27.64 0.68
N ILE A 270 16.03 -27.57 1.79
CA ILE A 270 17.45 -27.99 1.92
C ILE A 270 17.53 -29.51 2.04
#